data_AF-A0A1M4T436-F1
#
_entry.id   AF-A0A1M4T436-F1
#
_cell.length_a   1.000
_cell.length_b   1.000
_cell.length_c   1.000
_cell.angle_alpha   90.00
_cell.angle_beta   90.00
_cell.angle_gamma   90.00
#
_symmetry.space_group_name_H-M   'P 1'
#
loop_
_entity.id
_entity.type
_entity.pdbx_description
1 polymer ?
#
loop_
_entity_poly.entity_id
_entity_poly.type
_entity_poly.pdbx_seq_one_letter_code
_entity_poly.pdbx_strand_id
1 'polypeptide(L)'
;MKYMFPKMFKAADIYMADGKTPKIHSIRHTFCTRSLEKMLDSGMNIYAAIPILAAYVGHVNYMDTEKYIHFTEQGYKDFIQKESSLGSIFPEVTNE
;
A
#
# COMPACT_ATOMS: atom_id res chain seq x y z
N MET A 1 -7.94 23.09 13.77
CA MET A 1 -7.41 22.18 12.72
C MET A 1 -8.46 21.54 11.80
N LYS A 2 -9.72 21.33 12.22
CA LYS A 2 -10.76 20.59 11.46
C LYS A 2 -11.00 21.05 10.00
N TYR A 3 -10.70 22.32 9.69
CA TYR A 3 -10.91 22.92 8.37
C TYR A 3 -9.63 23.25 7.60
N MET A 4 -8.45 23.00 8.17
CA MET A 4 -7.17 23.36 7.55
C MET A 4 -6.83 22.40 6.40
N PHE A 5 -6.87 21.08 6.66
CA PHE A 5 -6.51 20.07 5.67
C PHE A 5 -7.44 20.05 4.44
N PRO A 6 -8.78 20.14 4.58
CA PRO A 6 -9.64 20.27 3.40
C PRO A 6 -9.32 21.50 2.54
N LYS A 7 -8.95 22.63 3.16
CA LYS A 7 -8.54 23.83 2.41
C LYS A 7 -7.23 23.60 1.65
N MET A 8 -6.25 22.96 2.29
CA MET A 8 -4.98 22.62 1.64
C MET A 8 -5.18 21.67 0.46
N PHE A 9 -6.01 20.62 0.63
CA PHE A 9 -6.31 19.70 -0.47
C PHE A 9 -6.99 20.39 -1.65
N LYS A 10 -7.94 21.29 -1.40
CA LYS A 10 -8.57 22.09 -2.46
C LYS A 10 -7.58 23.00 -3.17
N ALA A 11 -6.69 23.66 -2.42
CA ALA A 11 -5.66 24.53 -2.98
C ALA A 11 -4.63 23.76 -3.82
N ALA A 12 -4.38 22.49 -3.49
CA ALA A 12 -3.51 21.59 -4.23
C ALA A 12 -4.22 20.80 -5.34
N ASP A 13 -5.51 21.06 -5.58
CA ASP A 13 -6.35 20.34 -6.55
C ASP A 13 -6.44 18.82 -6.33
N ILE A 14 -6.44 18.38 -5.07
CA ILE A 14 -6.51 16.97 -4.69
C ILE A 14 -7.93 16.59 -4.27
N TYR A 15 -8.55 15.72 -5.05
CA TYR A 15 -9.90 15.21 -4.82
C TYR A 15 -9.96 13.68 -4.96
N MET A 16 -10.91 13.08 -4.28
CA MET A 16 -11.31 11.69 -4.48
C MET A 16 -12.23 11.58 -5.71
N ALA A 17 -12.46 10.35 -6.19
CA ALA A 17 -13.33 10.09 -7.35
C ALA A 17 -14.77 10.61 -7.17
N ASP A 18 -15.25 10.75 -5.93
CA ASP A 18 -16.57 11.30 -5.62
C ASP A 18 -16.59 12.84 -5.48
N GLY A 19 -15.48 13.52 -5.82
CA GLY A 19 -15.33 14.97 -5.74
C GLY A 19 -15.07 15.53 -4.35
N LYS A 20 -14.93 14.69 -3.32
CA LYS A 20 -14.62 15.14 -1.95
C LYS A 20 -13.11 15.23 -1.71
N THR A 21 -12.70 16.05 -0.74
CA THR A 21 -11.30 16.09 -0.30
C THR A 21 -10.98 14.89 0.58
N PRO A 22 -9.78 14.30 0.46
CA PRO A 22 -9.35 13.21 1.34
C PRO A 22 -9.37 13.58 2.84
N LYS A 23 -9.43 12.56 3.69
CA LYS A 23 -9.29 12.75 5.16
C LYS A 23 -7.82 12.95 5.50
N ILE A 24 -7.55 13.54 6.67
CA ILE A 24 -6.18 13.69 7.18
C ILE A 24 -5.44 12.35 7.28
N HIS A 25 -6.15 11.28 7.66
CA HIS A 25 -5.56 9.94 7.74
C HIS A 25 -5.10 9.39 6.37
N SER A 26 -5.66 9.90 5.26
CA SER A 26 -5.21 9.53 3.92
C SER A 26 -3.77 9.96 3.66
N ILE A 27 -3.29 11.06 4.27
CA ILE A 27 -1.89 11.48 4.16
C ILE A 27 -0.97 10.43 4.81
N ARG A 28 -1.32 9.96 6.02
CA ARG A 28 -0.58 8.90 6.71
C ARG A 28 -0.56 7.63 5.86
N HIS A 29 -1.69 7.25 5.28
CA HIS A 29 -1.76 6.10 4.39
C HIS A 29 -0.82 6.24 3.18
N THR A 30 -0.88 7.37 2.46
CA THR A 30 -0.01 7.62 1.30
C THR A 30 1.47 7.64 1.71
N PHE A 31 1.81 8.23 2.86
CA PHE A 31 3.16 8.19 3.39
C PHE A 31 3.64 6.75 3.60
N CYS A 32 2.84 5.91 4.25
CA CYS A 32 3.20 4.52 4.51
C CYS A 32 3.40 3.72 3.22
N THR A 33 2.46 3.81 2.28
CA THR A 33 2.54 3.03 1.02
C THR A 33 3.74 3.45 0.18
N ARG A 34 3.95 4.77 0.00
CA ARG A 34 5.08 5.29 -0.79
C ARG A 34 6.44 5.01 -0.14
N SER A 35 6.50 5.05 1.19
CA SER A 35 7.73 4.73 1.92
C SER A 35 8.06 3.25 1.84
N LEU A 36 7.06 2.38 2.00
CA LEU A 36 7.23 0.94 1.85
C LEU A 36 7.68 0.58 0.43
N GLU A 37 7.03 1.11 -0.61
CA GLU A 37 7.44 0.94 -2.01
C GLU A 37 8.91 1.33 -2.19
N LYS A 38 9.31 2.52 -1.76
CA LYS A 38 10.70 2.99 -1.89
C LYS A 38 11.71 2.11 -1.13
N MET A 39 11.34 1.56 0.02
CA MET A 39 12.21 0.65 0.78
C MET A 39 12.37 -0.69 0.07
N LEU A 40 11.30 -1.22 -0.52
CA LEU A 40 11.37 -2.46 -1.29
C LEU A 40 12.14 -2.27 -2.60
N ASP A 41 11.93 -1.14 -3.29
CA ASP A 41 12.65 -0.78 -4.52
C ASP A 41 14.16 -0.60 -4.29
N SER A 42 14.57 -0.23 -3.08
CA SER A 42 16.00 -0.17 -2.70
C SER A 42 16.60 -1.54 -2.36
N GLY A 43 15.81 -2.62 -2.47
CA GLY A 43 16.22 -3.97 -2.16
C GLY A 43 16.12 -4.33 -0.67
N MET A 44 15.48 -3.50 0.17
CA MET A 44 15.28 -3.83 1.57
C MET A 44 14.35 -5.03 1.73
N ASN A 45 14.73 -5.95 2.61
CA ASN A 45 13.89 -7.09 2.95
C ASN A 45 12.57 -6.61 3.59
N ILE A 46 11.44 -7.13 3.10
CA ILE A 46 10.10 -6.78 3.58
C ILE A 46 9.92 -6.97 5.10
N TYR A 47 10.49 -8.03 5.66
CA TYR A 47 10.43 -8.33 7.11
C TYR A 47 11.26 -7.35 7.94
N ALA A 48 12.20 -6.62 7.33
CA ALA A 48 12.89 -5.50 7.98
C ALA A 48 12.17 -4.17 7.75
N ALA A 49 11.61 -3.97 6.54
CA ALA A 49 10.93 -2.74 6.17
C ALA A 49 9.66 -2.48 7.00
N ILE A 50 8.84 -3.52 7.23
CA ILE A 50 7.59 -3.40 7.96
C ILE A 50 7.80 -2.95 9.41
N PRO A 51 8.68 -3.58 10.22
CA PRO A 51 8.93 -3.12 11.59
C PRO A 51 9.46 -1.69 11.66
N ILE A 52 10.33 -1.29 10.74
CA ILE A 52 10.85 0.09 10.66
C ILE A 52 9.70 1.07 10.43
N LEU A 53 8.85 0.79 9.44
CA LEU A 53 7.72 1.64 9.12
C LEU A 53 6.70 1.68 10.25
N ALA A 54 6.41 0.54 10.88
CA ALA A 54 5.50 0.41 12.03
C ALA A 54 5.98 1.27 13.20
N ALA A 55 7.27 1.18 13.54
CA ALA A 55 7.90 1.98 14.59
C ALA A 55 7.84 3.48 14.26
N TYR A 56 8.12 3.86 13.01
CA TYR A 56 8.07 5.26 12.56
C TYR A 56 6.69 5.89 12.75
N VAL A 57 5.62 5.18 12.35
CA VAL A 57 4.26 5.71 12.45
C VAL A 57 3.62 5.49 13.83
N GLY A 58 4.31 4.80 14.72
CA GLY A 58 3.82 4.47 16.07
C GLY A 58 2.67 3.46 16.07
N HIS A 59 2.72 2.46 15.18
CA HIS A 59 1.78 1.34 15.22
C HIS A 59 2.16 0.38 16.35
N VAL A 60 1.23 0.17 17.30
CA VAL A 60 1.39 -0.79 18.40
C VAL A 60 1.17 -2.23 17.91
N ASN A 61 0.27 -2.41 16.94
CA ASN A 61 -0.01 -3.70 16.32
C ASN A 61 0.62 -3.78 14.92
N TYR A 62 1.44 -4.82 14.69
CA TYR A 62 2.07 -5.07 13.39
C TYR A 62 1.03 -5.27 12.27
N MET A 63 -0.13 -5.86 12.59
CA MET A 63 -1.26 -6.06 11.67
C MET A 63 -1.74 -4.76 11.00
N ASP A 64 -1.63 -3.61 11.67
CA ASP A 64 -2.02 -2.32 11.08
C ASP A 64 -1.02 -1.81 10.04
N THR A 65 0.21 -2.33 10.08
CA THR A 65 1.27 -2.04 9.10
C THR A 65 1.31 -3.09 7.98
N GLU A 66 0.96 -4.35 8.27
CA GLU A 66 0.82 -5.40 7.23
C GLU A 66 -0.21 -5.04 6.16
N LYS A 67 -1.24 -4.26 6.50
CA LYS A 67 -2.22 -3.75 5.53
C LYS A 67 -1.58 -2.98 4.37
N TYR A 68 -0.40 -2.41 4.55
CA TYR A 68 0.30 -1.71 3.47
C TYR A 68 0.97 -2.66 2.46
N ILE A 69 1.20 -3.93 2.80
CA ILE A 69 1.79 -4.94 1.91
C ILE A 69 0.87 -5.21 0.71
N HIS A 70 -0.43 -5.40 0.99
CA HIS A 70 -1.42 -5.71 -0.04
C HIS A 70 -1.84 -4.51 -0.89
N PHE A 71 -1.46 -3.30 -0.48
CA PHE A 71 -1.93 -2.06 -1.10
C PHE A 71 -0.86 -1.32 -1.93
N THR A 72 0.35 -1.86 -2.05
CA THR A 72 1.30 -1.31 -3.03
C THR A 72 0.84 -1.75 -4.42
N GLU A 73 0.66 -0.78 -5.31
CA GLU A 73 0.24 -1.06 -6.69
C GLU A 73 1.29 -1.93 -7.40
N GLN A 74 2.55 -1.79 -6.99
CA GLN A 74 3.66 -2.60 -7.46
C GLN A 74 3.60 -4.05 -6.94
N GLY A 75 3.28 -4.25 -5.66
CA GLY A 75 3.18 -5.59 -5.09
C GLY A 75 2.09 -6.43 -5.76
N TYR A 76 0.98 -5.80 -6.15
CA TYR A 76 -0.07 -6.45 -6.93
C TYR A 76 0.38 -6.84 -8.34
N LYS A 77 1.04 -5.95 -9.08
CA LYS A 77 1.55 -6.25 -10.43
C LYS A 77 2.58 -7.38 -10.41
N ASP A 78 3.52 -7.32 -9.47
CA ASP A 78 4.54 -8.35 -9.29
C ASP A 78 3.92 -9.71 -8.91
N PHE A 79 2.85 -9.70 -8.11
CA PHE A 79 2.10 -10.90 -7.75
C PHE A 79 1.42 -11.52 -8.97
N ILE A 80 0.66 -10.74 -9.75
CA ILE A 80 -0.01 -11.22 -10.97
C ILE A 80 1.00 -11.74 -12.00
N GLN A 81 2.13 -11.07 -12.16
CA GLN A 81 3.16 -11.51 -13.10
C GLN A 81 3.81 -12.83 -12.67
N LYS A 82 4.01 -13.04 -11.37
CA LYS A 82 4.48 -14.32 -10.82
C LYS A 82 3.40 -15.40 -10.93
N GLU A 83 2.14 -15.09 -10.67
CA GLU A 83 1.01 -16.02 -10.83
C GLU A 83 0.94 -16.59 -12.24
N SER A 84 1.15 -15.75 -13.28
CA SER A 84 1.17 -16.22 -14.66
C SER A 84 2.20 -17.32 -14.93
N SER A 85 3.31 -17.35 -14.17
CA SER A 85 4.34 -18.40 -14.27
C SER A 85 4.00 -19.69 -13.50
N LEU A 86 2.99 -19.64 -12.62
CA LEU A 86 2.54 -20.77 -11.79
C LEU A 86 1.37 -21.55 -12.41
N GLY A 87 0.74 -21.02 -13.46
CA GLY A 87 -0.44 -21.63 -14.11
C GLY A 87 -0.19 -23.03 -14.67
N SER A 88 1.06 -23.44 -14.89
CA SER A 88 1.44 -24.78 -15.37
C SER A 88 1.75 -25.79 -14.26
N ILE A 89 1.70 -25.39 -12.98
CA ILE A 89 2.07 -26.26 -11.85
C ILE A 89 0.94 -27.21 -11.47
N PHE A 90 -0.31 -26.77 -11.62
CA PHE A 90 -1.47 -27.59 -11.32
C PHE A 90 -1.98 -28.23 -12.61
N PRO A 91 -2.01 -29.57 -12.70
CA PRO A 91 -2.57 -30.23 -13.88
C PRO A 91 -4.06 -29.89 -13.99
N GLU A 92 -4.51 -29.58 -15.21
CA GLU A 92 -5.94 -29.45 -15.49
C GLU A 92 -6.64 -30.76 -15.16
N VAL A 93 -7.73 -30.68 -14.40
CA VAL A 93 -8.57 -31.84 -14.11
C VAL A 93 -9.25 -32.24 -15.41
N THR A 94 -8.84 -33.35 -16.00
CA THR A 94 -9.57 -33.97 -17.09
C THR A 94 -10.90 -34.46 -16.52
N ASN A 95 -12.00 -33.89 -17.01
CA ASN A 95 -13.34 -34.39 -16.71
C ASN A 95 -13.50 -35.74 -17.45
N GLU A 96 -13.44 -36.85 -16.71
CA GLU A 96 -14.02 -38.13 -17.13
C GLU A 96 -15.55 -38.06 -17.09
#